data_AF-A0A519S3I9-F1
#
_entry.id   AF-A0A519S3I9-F1
#
_cell.length_a   1.000
_cell.length_b   1.000
_cell.length_c   1.000
_cell.angle_alpha   90.00
_cell.angle_beta   90.00
_cell.angle_gamma   90.00
#
_symmetry.space_group_name_H-M   'P 1'
#
loop_
_entity.id
_entity.type
_entity.pdbx_description
1 polymer ?
#
loop_
_entity_poly.entity_id
_entity_poly.type
_entity_poly.pdbx_seq_one_letter_code
_entity_poly.pdbx_strand_id
1 'polypeptide(L)' 'LTPQKFGNQAVLQTDMPLDEMEKMMVNKAIEKHKGNISRAASELGLTRAALYRRIEKFGL' A
#
# COMPACT_ATOMS: atom_id res chain seq x y z
N LEU A 1 12.01 39.03 -18.74
CA LEU A 1 11.67 38.32 -17.49
C LEU A 1 10.17 38.07 -17.49
N THR A 2 9.73 36.83 -17.73
CA THR A 2 8.34 36.41 -17.59
C THR A 2 8.22 35.49 -16.38
N PRO A 3 7.26 35.71 -15.48
CA PRO A 3 7.18 34.99 -14.21
C PRO A 3 6.85 33.52 -14.42
N GLN A 4 7.60 32.66 -13.72
CA GLN A 4 7.43 31.22 -13.64
C GLN A 4 6.01 30.89 -13.16
N LYS A 5 5.29 30.13 -13.99
CA LYS A 5 4.07 29.42 -13.61
C LYS A 5 4.45 28.41 -12.52
N PHE A 6 4.09 28.71 -11.28
CA PHE A 6 4.07 27.72 -10.21
C PHE A 6 3.04 26.66 -10.59
N GLY A 7 3.52 25.53 -11.11
CA GLY A 7 2.70 24.37 -11.40
C GLY A 7 2.01 23.94 -10.11
N ASN A 8 0.68 24.07 -10.12
CA ASN A 8 -0.22 23.55 -9.10
C ASN A 8 0.22 22.14 -8.70
N GLN A 9 0.46 21.99 -7.40
CA GLN A 9 0.68 20.70 -6.79
C GLN A 9 -0.55 19.84 -7.04
N ALA A 10 -0.40 18.84 -7.90
CA ALA A 10 -1.42 17.85 -8.15
C ALA A 10 -1.52 16.97 -6.90
N VAL A 11 -2.26 17.44 -5.91
CA VAL A 11 -2.84 16.60 -4.88
C VAL A 11 -3.92 15.76 -5.55
N LEU A 12 -3.48 14.74 -6.28
CA LEU A 12 -4.33 13.67 -6.75
C LEU A 12 -4.69 12.85 -5.50
N GLN A 13 -5.64 13.33 -4.72
CA GLN A 13 -6.50 12.45 -3.95
C GLN A 13 -7.37 11.71 -4.96
N THR A 14 -6.76 10.75 -5.66
CA THR A 14 -7.53 9.78 -6.42
C THR A 14 -8.34 9.00 -5.41
N ASP A 15 -9.65 8.95 -5.63
CA ASP A 15 -10.58 8.02 -5.01
C ASP A 15 -10.14 6.59 -5.36
N MET A 16 -9.06 6.15 -4.72
CA MET A 16 -8.59 4.79 -4.85
C MET A 16 -9.50 3.97 -3.96
N PRO A 17 -10.20 2.96 -4.49
CA PRO A 17 -11.06 2.14 -3.67
C PRO A 17 -10.23 1.58 -2.52
N LEU A 18 -10.79 1.60 -1.31
CA LEU A 18 -10.10 1.20 -0.08
C LEU A 18 -9.39 -0.17 -0.22
N ASP A 19 -9.98 -1.04 -1.03
CA ASP A 19 -9.46 -2.35 -1.42
C ASP A 19 -8.11 -2.30 -2.14
N GLU A 20 -7.94 -1.40 -3.11
CA GLU A 20 -6.68 -1.20 -3.85
C GLU A 20 -5.60 -0.61 -2.94
N MET A 21 -5.97 0.31 -2.04
CA MET A 21 -5.04 0.85 -1.05
C MET A 21 -4.58 -0.25 -0.07
N GLU A 22 -5.51 -1.11 0.38
CA GLU A 22 -5.19 -2.27 1.22
C GLU A 22 -4.25 -3.25 0.48
N LYS A 23 -4.54 -3.57 -0.79
CA LYS A 23 -3.71 -4.43 -1.64
C LYS A 23 -2.29 -3.87 -1.79
N MET A 24 -2.14 -2.57 -2.05
CA MET A 24 -0.82 -1.94 -2.15
C MET A 24 -0.05 -2.01 -0.83
N MET A 25 -0.71 -1.77 0.31
CA MET A 25 -0.07 -1.87 1.62
C MET A 25 0.40 -3.30 1.93
N VAL A 26 -0.43 -4.30 1.63
CA VAL A 26 -0.09 -5.72 1.82
C VAL A 26 1.11 -6.10 0.95
N ASN A 27 1.07 -5.77 -0.34
CA ASN A 27 2.15 -6.08 -1.27
C ASN A 27 3.47 -5.42 -0.83
N LYS A 28 3.44 -4.11 -0.55
CA LYS A 28 4.61 -3.36 -0.10
C LYS A 28 5.22 -3.91 1.18
N ALA A 29 4.41 -4.34 2.14
CA ALA A 29 4.91 -4.94 3.37
C ALA A 29 5.61 -6.29 3.11
N ILE A 30 5.03 -7.13 2.24
CA ILE A 30 5.61 -8.43 1.86
C ILE A 30 6.95 -8.22 1.15
N GLU A 31 7.01 -7.32 0.16
CA GLU A 31 8.23 -7.00 -0.57
C GLU A 31 9.32 -6.44 0.35
N LYS A 32 8.96 -5.47 1.20
CA LYS A 32 9.89 -4.84 2.16
C LYS A 32 10.52 -5.87 3.10
N HIS A 33 9.74 -6.84 3.56
CA HIS A 33 10.19 -7.90 4.44
C HIS A 33 10.65 -9.15 3.69
N LYS A 34 10.87 -9.06 2.37
CA LYS A 34 11.37 -10.13 1.50
C LYS A 34 10.61 -11.44 1.64
N GLY A 35 9.27 -11.36 1.67
CA GLY A 35 8.39 -12.52 1.85
C GLY A 35 8.26 -13.01 3.30
N ASN A 36 8.89 -12.35 4.29
CA ASN A 36 8.70 -12.73 5.69
C ASN A 36 7.33 -12.27 6.20
N ILE A 37 6.34 -13.16 6.06
CA ILE A 37 4.94 -12.94 6.43
C ILE A 37 4.78 -12.50 7.89
N SER A 38 5.63 -13.01 8.79
CA SER A 38 5.55 -12.65 10.21
C SER A 38 5.87 -11.18 10.44
N ARG A 39 6.95 -10.68 9.80
CA ARG A 39 7.37 -9.29 9.94
C ARG A 39 6.44 -8.34 9.18
N ALA A 40 5.98 -8.73 8.00
CA ALA A 40 4.98 -7.98 7.24
C ALA A 40 3.67 -7.83 8.02
N ALA A 41 3.18 -8.90 8.64
CA ALA A 41 1.97 -8.86 9.46
C ALA A 41 2.16 -7.94 10.69
N SER A 42 3.29 -8.06 11.39
CA SER A 42 3.61 -7.19 12.52
C SER A 42 3.69 -5.71 12.14
N GLU A 43 4.25 -5.38 10.98
CA GLU A 43 4.29 -3.98 10.48
C GLU A 43 2.89 -3.43 10.19
N LEU A 44 2.00 -4.26 9.64
CA LEU A 44 0.63 -3.87 9.34
C LEU A 44 -0.29 -3.93 10.58
N GLY A 45 0.21 -4.32 11.75
CA GLY A 45 -0.60 -4.50 12.96
C GLY A 45 -1.58 -5.68 12.86
N LEU A 46 -1.28 -6.67 12.02
CA LEU A 46 -2.12 -7.82 11.75
C LEU A 46 -1.55 -9.10 12.38
N THR A 47 -2.43 -10.07 12.63
CA THR A 47 -1.98 -11.45 12.84
C THR A 47 -1.55 -12.06 11.50
N ARG A 48 -0.71 -13.11 11.53
CA ARG A 48 -0.31 -13.84 10.31
C ARG A 48 -1.53 -14.35 9.53
N ALA A 49 -2.51 -14.91 10.23
CA ALA A 49 -3.74 -15.41 9.61
C ALA A 49 -4.55 -14.31 8.90
N ALA A 50 -4.62 -13.11 9.50
CA ALA A 50 -5.29 -11.97 8.88
C ALA A 50 -4.55 -11.44 7.65
N LEU A 51 -3.21 -11.55 7.61
CA LEU A 51 -2.42 -11.22 6.43
C LEU A 51 -2.64 -12.27 5.32
N TYR A 52 -2.62 -13.57 5.64
CA TYR A 52 -2.88 -14.64 4.67
C TYR A 52 -4.24 -14.49 3.97
N ARG A 53 -5.30 -14.13 4.71
CA ARG A 53 -6.62 -13.87 4.11
C ARG A 53 -6.61 -12.73 3.10
N ARG A 54 -5.80 -11.68 3.33
CA ARG A 54 -5.65 -10.55 2.40
C ARG A 54 -4.86 -10.95 1.16
N ILE A 55 -3.78 -11.71 1.34
CA ILE A 55 -2.99 -12.26 0.23
C ILE A 55 -3.89 -13.10 -0.68
N GLU A 56 -4.69 -14.00 -0.09
CA GLU A 56 -5.65 -14.84 -0.84
C GLU A 56 -6.73 -14.00 -1.53
N LYS A 57 -7.31 -13.01 -0.84
CA LYS A 57 -8.30 -12.08 -1.39
C LYS A 57 -7.78 -11.33 -2.62
N PHE A 58 -6.51 -10.92 -2.61
CA PHE A 58 -5.90 -10.10 -3.66
C PHE A 58 -5.11 -10.88 -4.71
N GLY A 59 -4.93 -12.20 -4.52
CA GLY A 59 -4.14 -13.06 -5.41
C GLY A 59 -2.65 -12.68 -5.46
N LEU A 60 -2.07 -12.33 -4.31
CA LEU A 60 -0.66 -11.93 -4.17
C LEU A 60 0.28 -13.10 -3.89
#